data_AF-A0A409Y8M6-F1
#
_entry.id   AF-A0A409Y8M6-F1
#
_cell.length_a   1.000
_cell.length_b   1.000
_cell.length_c   1.000
_cell.angle_alpha   90.00
_cell.angle_beta   90.00
_cell.angle_gamma   90.00
#
_symmetry.space_group_name_H-M   'P 1'
#
loop_
_entity.id
_entity.type
_entity.pdbx_description
1 polymer ?
#
loop_
_entity_poly.entity_id
_entity_poly.type
_entity_poly.pdbx_seq_one_letter_code
_entity_poly.pdbx_strand_id
1 'polypeptide(L)' 'MKNIYRPVIMNTTFYAEFDSMGPGGNTSQRIPLEHILTSEQAKSFTVDKVFLEHPKWIDYTYLF' A
#
# COMPACT_ATOMS: atom_id res chain seq x y z
N MET A 1 20.94 -3.45 -20.44
CA MET A 1 20.54 -4.36 -19.34
C MET A 1 19.10 -4.81 -19.60
N LYS A 2 18.83 -6.12 -19.45
CA LYS A 2 17.64 -6.81 -19.97
C LYS A 2 16.32 -6.31 -19.34
N ASN A 3 15.45 -5.75 -20.18
CA ASN A 3 14.17 -5.12 -19.84
C ASN A 3 12.99 -6.11 -19.95
N ILE A 4 13.12 -7.31 -19.38
CA ILE A 4 12.15 -8.42 -19.59
C ILE A 4 11.28 -8.71 -18.35
N TYR A 5 11.66 -8.21 -17.17
CA TYR A 5 10.89 -8.40 -15.92
C TYR A 5 9.86 -7.29 -15.65
N ARG A 6 9.99 -6.12 -16.29
CA ARG A 6 9.06 -4.99 -16.05
C ARG A 6 7.61 -5.29 -16.45
N PRO A 7 7.30 -5.94 -17.59
CA PRO A 7 5.90 -6.16 -17.99
C PRO A 7 5.12 -7.06 -17.04
N VAL A 8 5.74 -8.12 -16.51
CA VAL A 8 5.08 -9.08 -15.63
C VAL A 8 4.80 -8.44 -14.27
N ILE A 9 5.78 -7.75 -13.69
CA ILE A 9 5.63 -7.02 -12.42
C ILE A 9 4.52 -5.97 -12.54
N MET A 10 4.46 -5.23 -13.65
CA MET A 10 3.47 -4.17 -13.84
C MET A 10 2.02 -4.68 -13.85
N ASN A 11 1.77 -5.93 -14.22
CA ASN A 11 0.40 -6.47 -14.35
C ASN A 11 -0.02 -7.36 -13.18
N THR A 12 0.92 -7.84 -12.35
CA THR A 12 0.61 -8.76 -11.24
C THR A 12 0.84 -8.16 -9.87
N THR A 13 1.33 -6.93 -9.79
CA THR A 13 1.59 -6.26 -8.50
C THR A 13 0.69 -5.05 -8.32
N PHE A 14 0.38 -4.75 -7.05
CA PHE A 14 -0.37 -3.56 -6.66
C PHE A 14 0.42 -2.83 -5.58
N TYR A 15 1.27 -1.89 -6.00
CA TYR A 15 1.99 -1.00 -5.10
C TYR A 15 1.20 0.30 -4.94
N ALA A 16 1.01 0.72 -3.69
CA ALA A 16 0.21 1.87 -3.35
C ALA A 16 0.82 2.66 -2.18
N GLU A 17 0.66 3.98 -2.21
CA GLU A 17 1.03 4.89 -1.12
C GLU A 17 -0.22 5.67 -0.68
N PHE A 18 -0.37 5.90 0.63
CA PHE A 18 -1.38 6.76 1.22
C PHE A 18 -0.73 7.59 2.33
N ASP A 19 -0.88 8.92 2.26
CA ASP A 19 -0.49 9.88 3.29
C ASP A 19 0.94 9.69 3.87
N SER A 20 1.90 9.34 3.00
CA SER A 20 3.29 9.15 3.40
C SER A 20 3.97 10.50 3.65
N MET A 21 4.60 10.63 4.82
CA MET A 21 5.26 11.86 5.25
C MET A 21 6.79 11.74 5.31
N GLY A 22 7.47 12.89 5.32
CA GLY A 22 8.93 12.99 5.38
C GLY A 22 9.60 13.13 4.01
N PRO A 23 10.95 13.22 3.97
CA PRO A 23 11.69 13.54 2.74
C PRO A 23 11.46 12.58 1.56
N GLY A 24 11.11 11.32 1.83
CA GLY A 24 10.83 10.29 0.82
C GLY A 24 9.37 10.20 0.35
N GLY A 25 8.45 10.92 1.01
CA GLY A 25 7.01 10.85 0.74
C GLY A 25 6.56 11.65 -0.49
N ASN A 26 7.47 12.36 -1.16
CA ASN A 26 7.12 13.06 -2.39
C ASN A 26 6.88 12.06 -3.53
N THR A 27 5.63 11.98 -4.00
CA THR A 27 5.20 11.05 -5.03
C THR A 27 5.34 11.61 -6.46
N SER A 28 5.72 12.87 -6.62
CA SER A 28 5.76 13.56 -7.94
C SER A 28 6.73 12.94 -8.95
N GLN A 29 7.69 12.15 -8.47
CA GLN A 29 8.70 11.47 -9.29
C GLN A 29 8.48 9.96 -9.38
N ARG A 30 7.36 9.43 -8.86
CA ARG A 30 7.02 8.01 -8.96
C ARG A 30 6.70 7.63 -10.38
N ILE A 31 6.87 6.35 -10.69
CA ILE A 31 6.47 5.82 -12.00
C ILE A 31 4.93 5.83 -12.10
N PRO A 32 4.33 6.01 -13.29
CA PRO A 32 2.87 6.13 -13.44
C PRO A 32 2.05 4.92 -12.98
N LEU A 33 2.69 3.78 -12.73
CA LEU A 33 2.04 2.55 -12.33
C LEU A 33 1.81 2.45 -10.81
N GLU A 34 2.36 3.38 -10.03
CA GLU A 34 2.11 3.43 -8.60
C GLU A 34 0.75 4.05 -8.28
N HIS A 35 0.08 3.51 -7.27
CA HIS A 35 -1.26 3.95 -6.89
C HIS A 35 -1.18 4.90 -5.71
N ILE A 36 -1.40 6.19 -5.94
CA ILE A 36 -1.58 7.14 -4.85
C ILE A 36 -3.04 7.11 -4.43
N LEU A 37 -3.31 6.55 -3.24
CA LEU A 37 -4.67 6.33 -2.79
C LEU A 37 -5.30 7.63 -2.29
N THR A 38 -6.58 7.79 -2.60
CA THR A 38 -7.46 8.71 -1.86
C THR A 38 -7.79 8.13 -0.50
N SER A 39 -8.26 8.97 0.43
CA SER A 39 -8.72 8.53 1.75
C SER A 39 -9.84 7.48 1.66
N GLU A 40 -10.70 7.55 0.64
CA GLU A 40 -11.77 6.56 0.45
C GLU A 40 -11.20 5.21 -0.01
N GLN A 41 -10.23 5.21 -0.93
CA GLN A 41 -9.58 3.97 -1.38
C GLN A 41 -8.78 3.32 -0.24
N ALA A 42 -8.08 4.12 0.56
CA ALA A 42 -7.29 3.65 1.70
C ALA A 42 -8.13 2.91 2.76
N LYS A 43 -9.41 3.27 2.93
CA LYS A 43 -10.34 2.55 3.82
C LYS A 43 -10.52 1.08 3.45
N SER A 44 -10.10 0.63 2.27
CA SER A 44 -10.15 -0.79 1.88
C SER A 44 -8.99 -1.62 2.45
N PHE A 45 -7.95 -0.97 2.97
CA PHE A 45 -6.71 -1.59 3.44
C PHE A 45 -6.54 -1.50 4.96
N THR A 46 -7.65 -1.50 5.71
CA THR A 46 -7.63 -1.57 7.19
C THR A 46 -7.40 -3.01 7.66
N VAL A 47 -7.00 -3.20 8.92
CA VAL A 47 -6.81 -4.54 9.52
C VAL A 47 -8.00 -5.45 9.23
N ASP A 48 -9.21 -5.00 9.56
CA ASP A 48 -10.42 -5.81 9.41
C ASP A 48 -10.72 -6.19 7.95
N LYS A 49 -10.44 -5.30 6.99
CA LYS A 49 -10.73 -5.55 5.58
C LYS A 49 -9.65 -6.38 4.89
N VAL A 50 -8.39 -6.27 5.32
CA VAL A 50 -7.30 -7.08 4.78
C VAL A 50 -7.43 -8.54 5.23
N PHE A 51 -7.80 -8.76 6.50
CA PHE A 51 -7.98 -10.10 7.03
C PHE A 51 -9.41 -10.64 6.91
N LEU A 52 -10.36 -9.81 6.47
CA LEU A 52 -11.78 -10.14 6.34
C LEU A 52 -12.45 -10.53 7.68
N GLU A 53 -11.82 -10.18 8.79
CA GLU A 53 -12.27 -10.38 10.16
C GLU A 53 -11.49 -9.45 11.08
N HIS A 54 -11.89 -9.37 12.36
CA HIS A 54 -11.10 -8.72 13.40
C HIS A 54 -10.16 -9.75 14.05
N PRO A 55 -8.86 -9.79 13.71
CA PRO A 55 -8.00 -10.93 14.07
C PRO A 55 -7.74 -11.03 15.56
N LYS A 56 -8.06 -12.19 16.16
CA LYS A 56 -7.97 -12.41 17.62
C LYS A 56 -6.54 -12.53 18.17
N TRP A 57 -5.55 -12.68 17.30
CA TRP A 57 -4.14 -12.81 17.67
C TRP A 57 -3.42 -11.46 17.83
N ILE A 58 -4.08 -10.35 17.50
CA ILE A 58 -3.57 -9.00 17.73
C ILE A 58 -3.97 -8.56 19.13
N ASP A 59 -3.01 -8.05 19.91
CA ASP A 59 -3.29 -7.41 21.20
C ASP A 59 -3.72 -5.95 20.98
N TYR A 60 -5.03 -5.71 21.00
CA TYR A 60 -5.62 -4.38 20.88
C TYR A 60 -5.62 -3.57 22.19
N THR A 61 -5.21 -4.20 23.29
CA THR A 61 -5.14 -3.57 24.61
C THR A 61 -3.73 -3.10 24.97
N TYR A 62 -2.76 -3.31 24.08
CA TYR A 62 -1.40 -2.85 24.26
C TYR A 62 -1.35 -1.31 24.34
N LEU A 63 -1.12 -0.81 25.55
CA LEU A 63 -0.79 0.56 25.85
C LEU A 63 0.69 0.53 26.25
N PHE A 64 1.54 1.01 25.35
CA PHE A 64 3.02 1.07 25.44
C PHE A 64 3.61 1.26 26.85
#